data_AF-X1ACK2-F1
#
_entry.id   AF-X1ACK2-F1
#
_cell.length_a   1.000
_cell.length_b   1.000
_cell.length_c   1.000
_cell.angle_alpha   90.00
_cell.angle_beta   90.00
_cell.angle_gamma   90.00
#
_symmetry.space_group_name_H-M   'P 1'
#
loop_
_entity.id
_entity.type
_entity.pdbx_description
1 polymer ?
#
loop_
_entity_poly.entity_id
_entity_poly.type
_entity_poly.pdbx_seq_one_letter_code
_entity_poly.pdbx_strand_id
1 'polypeptide(L)' 'MLCDSCDATVINGLKCHEHGCPDAWKDYKKKCPCCDKMFKPKEKHQVCCTKSCKKEYYG' A
#
# COMPACT_ATOMS: atom_id res chain seq x y z
N MET A 1 2.07 -15.61 0.61
CA MET A 1 2.96 -14.87 -0.30
C MET A 1 3.90 -14.07 0.58
N LEU A 2 5.08 -14.65 0.82
CA LEU A 2 6.11 -14.06 1.65
C LEU A 2 6.65 -12.82 0.94
N CYS A 3 7.03 -11.83 1.73
CA CYS A 3 7.91 -10.76 1.29
C CYS A 3 9.24 -11.44 0.97
N ASP A 4 9.63 -11.54 -0.31
CA ASP A 4 10.88 -12.22 -0.72
C ASP A 4 12.13 -11.53 -0.12
N SER A 5 11.97 -10.29 0.34
CA SER A 5 13.03 -9.46 0.90
C SER A 5 12.90 -9.19 2.39
N CYS A 6 12.01 -9.89 3.11
CA CYS A 6 11.93 -9.73 4.55
C CYS A 6 11.40 -10.95 5.29
N ASP A 7 12.02 -11.25 6.43
CA ASP A 7 11.49 -12.21 7.39
C ASP A 7 10.29 -11.54 8.09
N ALA A 8 9.13 -11.61 7.43
CA ALA A 8 7.91 -10.97 7.90
C ALA A 8 7.47 -11.61 9.23
N THR A 9 7.95 -11.05 10.33
CA THR A 9 7.62 -11.52 11.68
C THR A 9 6.23 -11.04 12.06
N VAL A 10 5.45 -11.94 12.65
CA VAL A 10 4.14 -11.60 13.21
C VAL A 10 4.32 -11.29 14.70
N ILE A 11 4.25 -10.02 15.07
CA ILE A 11 4.32 -9.58 16.46
C ILE A 11 2.91 -9.26 16.92
N ASN A 12 2.39 -9.99 17.92
CA ASN A 12 1.06 -9.78 18.46
C ASN A 12 -0.08 -9.81 17.40
N GLY A 13 0.06 -10.68 16.39
CA GLY A 13 -0.89 -10.78 15.27
C GLY A 13 -0.75 -9.70 14.19
N LEU A 14 0.14 -8.74 14.37
CA LEU A 14 0.47 -7.72 13.37
C LEU A 14 1.66 -8.17 12.52
N LYS A 15 1.48 -8.14 11.21
CA LYS A 15 2.55 -8.41 10.26
C LYS A 15 3.50 -7.22 10.24
N CYS A 16 4.68 -7.38 10.85
CA CYS A 16 5.72 -6.38 10.87
C CYS A 16 6.71 -6.67 9.75
N HIS A 17 7.05 -5.61 9.00
CA HIS A 17 8.12 -5.67 8.02
C HIS A 17 9.38 -5.07 8.64
N GLU A 18 10.55 -5.58 8.24
CA GLU A 18 11.82 -4.95 8.59
C GLU A 18 11.89 -3.49 8.09
N HIS A 19 12.64 -2.67 8.82
CA HIS A 19 12.84 -1.28 8.45
C HIS A 19 13.47 -1.20 7.06
N GLY A 20 12.82 -0.50 6.12
CA GLY A 20 13.29 -0.38 4.73
C GLY A 20 12.80 -1.49 3.79
N CYS A 21 11.95 -2.41 4.26
CA CYS A 21 11.37 -3.44 3.42
C CYS A 21 10.70 -2.83 2.17
N PRO A 22 11.09 -3.29 0.96
CA PRO A 22 10.58 -2.75 -0.30
C PRO A 22 9.11 -3.05 -0.53
N ASP A 23 8.51 -3.98 0.22
CA ASP A 23 7.12 -4.42 0.12
C ASP A 23 6.22 -3.93 1.26
N ALA A 24 6.77 -3.23 2.26
CA ALA A 24 6.01 -2.77 3.42
C ALA A 24 4.78 -1.92 3.02
N TRP A 25 4.89 -1.16 1.92
CA TRP A 25 3.81 -0.32 1.39
C TRP A 25 2.53 -1.09 1.00
N LYS A 26 2.60 -2.42 0.79
CA LYS A 26 1.43 -3.26 0.44
C LYS A 26 0.50 -3.50 1.63
N ASP A 27 1.04 -3.45 2.85
CA ASP A 27 0.27 -3.75 4.06
C ASP A 27 -0.51 -2.53 4.59
N TYR A 28 -0.06 -1.32 4.25
CA TYR A 28 -0.71 -0.07 4.65
C TYR A 28 -1.82 0.37 3.68
N LYS A 29 -2.94 0.81 4.25
CA LYS A 29 -3.97 1.53 3.50
C LYS A 29 -3.54 3.00 3.37
N LYS A 30 -3.86 3.62 2.25
CA LYS A 30 -3.68 5.07 2.02
C LYS A 30 -4.99 5.72 1.61
N LYS A 31 -5.11 7.02 1.89
CA LYS A 31 -6.25 7.85 1.49
C LYS A 31 -6.14 8.19 0.01
N CYS A 32 -7.19 7.96 -0.76
CA CYS A 32 -7.26 8.44 -2.13
C CYS A 32 -7.51 9.95 -2.13
N PRO A 33 -6.70 10.78 -2.82
CA PRO A 33 -6.88 12.24 -2.82
C PRO A 33 -8.10 12.72 -3.62
N CYS A 34 -8.70 11.87 -4.48
CA CYS A 34 -9.86 12.22 -5.29
C CYS A 34 -11.19 11.90 -4.59
N CYS A 35 -11.30 10.77 -3.87
CA CYS A 35 -12.56 10.33 -3.26
C CYS A 35 -12.48 10.11 -1.74
N ASP A 36 -11.36 10.45 -1.11
CA ASP A 36 -11.09 10.31 0.33
C ASP A 36 -11.17 8.90 0.92
N LYS A 37 -11.42 7.87 0.09
CA LYS A 37 -11.52 6.47 0.53
C LYS A 37 -10.15 5.88 0.87
N MET A 38 -10.11 5.05 1.91
CA MET A 38 -8.96 4.21 2.26
C MET A 38 -8.84 3.05 1.27
N PHE A 39 -7.69 2.88 0.62
CA PHE A 39 -7.43 1.76 -0.28
C PHE A 39 -6.06 1.13 -0.05
N LYS A 40 -5.92 -0.16 -0.37
CA LYS A 40 -4.60 -0.81 -0.44
C LYS A 40 -4.04 -0.66 -1.86
N PRO A 41 -2.83 -0.10 -2.04
CA PRO A 41 -2.20 -0.03 -3.34
C PRO A 41 -1.91 -1.42 -3.91
N LYS A 42 -2.04 -1.54 -5.23
CA LYS A 42 -1.54 -2.70 -5.99
C LYS A 42 -0.14 -2.45 -6.55
N GLU A 43 0.22 -1.19 -6.77
CA GLU A 43 1.54 -0.77 -7.27
C GLU A 43 2.22 0.20 -6.29
N LYS A 44 3.56 0.14 -6.21
CA LYS A 44 4.38 0.93 -5.25
C LYS A 44 4.07 2.42 -5.29
N HIS A 45 3.90 2.96 -6.50
CA HIS A 45 3.63 4.38 -6.73
C HIS A 45 2.14 4.70 -7.01
N GLN A 46 1.22 3.78 -6.71
CA GLN A 46 -0.21 4.01 -6.99
C GLN A 46 -0.77 5.13 -6.10
N VAL A 47 -1.08 6.30 -6.66
CA VAL A 47 -1.61 7.43 -5.86
C VAL A 47 -3.12 7.32 -5.60
N CYS A 48 -3.88 6.84 -6.59
CA CYS A 48 -5.34 6.79 -6.53
C CYS A 48 -5.90 5.37 -6.43
N CYS A 49 -7.09 5.22 -5.85
CA CYS A 49 -7.72 3.91 -5.66
C CYS A 49 -8.20 3.26 -6.96
N THR A 50 -8.57 4.06 -7.97
CA THR A 50 -9.06 3.60 -9.26
C THR A 50 -8.46 4.42 -10.41
N LYS A 51 -8.55 3.89 -11.64
CA LYS A 51 -8.19 4.63 -12.86
C LYS A 51 -9.06 5.87 -13.06
N SER A 52 -10.33 5.83 -12.66
CA SER A 52 -11.23 6.98 -12.72
C SER A 52 -10.76 8.09 -11.79
N CYS A 53 -10.44 7.77 -10.52
CA CYS A 53 -9.86 8.73 -9.59
C CYS A 53 -8.48 9.25 -10.06
N LYS A 54 -7.68 8.39 -10.68
CA LYS A 54 -6.40 8.78 -11.28
C LYS A 54 -6.63 9.82 -12.40
N LYS A 55 -7.57 9.57 -13.30
CA LYS A 55 -7.92 10.52 -14.38
C LYS A 55 -8.43 11.84 -13.81
N GLU A 56 -9.35 11.79 -12.85
CA GLU A 56 -9.86 13.03 -12.22
C GLU A 56 -8.77 13.83 -11.50
N TYR A 57 -7.81 13.15 -10.86
CA TYR A 57 -6.72 13.80 -10.14
C TYR A 57 -5.61 14.36 -11.05
N TYR A 58 -5.33 13.71 -12.19
CA TYR A 58 -4.24 14.09 -13.09
C TYR A 58 -4.69 14.82 -14.38
N GLY A 59 -5.98 14.81 -14.72
CA GLY A 59 -6.55 15.37 -15.96
C GLY A 59 -6.63 14.38 -17.12
#